data_AF-A0A7C3XDW5-F1
#
_entry.id   AF-A0A7C3XDW5-F1
#
_cell.length_a   1.000
_cell.length_b   1.000
_cell.length_c   1.000
_cell.angle_alpha   90.00
_cell.angle_beta   90.00
_cell.angle_gamma   90.00
#
_symmetry.space_group_name_H-M   'P 1'
#
loop_
_entity.id
_entity.type
_entity.pdbx_description
1 polymer ?
#
loop_
_entity_poly.entity_id
_entity_poly.type
_entity_poly.pdbx_seq_one_letter_code
_entity_poly.pdbx_strand_id
1 'polypeptide(L)'
;MSYDNAKMRIPHDPALFFTILIVATMVVASATWLYLNPRPTEQFFALGILGENMMAEHYYPGDSPNIKLGDVVKWHVTIYNHMGSVQYIAIRAKLLNQTTPPPDDLNNTASPVLFFREIRHVLVDNETWTFPFYWSAERATESNGAVQIIELKLNNMTINERLDTTAIHGHNFRIVLELWTYNDSIDGFQFGWRAGGEARTAWVQIWFNITLQQNFEGANVGDQESILSESQNLFVDGLGIQTVQTSVHSSLGVKQAVRFLGTLRCPQEFLLIYRDQERFREKCSGPKSTFTEAS
;
A
#
# COMPACT_ATOMS: atom_id res chain seq x y z
N MET A 1 27.42 0.23 -76.72
CA MET A 1 26.78 0.28 -75.39
C MET A 1 25.26 0.29 -75.65
N SER A 2 24.65 -0.90 -75.67
CA SER A 2 23.24 -1.09 -76.07
C SER A 2 22.39 -1.00 -74.81
N TYR A 3 21.56 0.03 -74.71
CA TYR A 3 20.54 0.13 -73.68
C TYR A 3 19.36 -0.76 -74.09
N ASP A 4 19.26 -1.92 -73.44
CA ASP A 4 18.06 -2.74 -73.49
C ASP A 4 16.91 -1.96 -72.84
N ASN A 5 16.02 -1.44 -73.67
CA ASN A 5 14.76 -0.87 -73.24
C ASN A 5 13.86 -2.02 -72.79
N ALA A 6 14.02 -2.42 -71.53
CA ALA A 6 13.11 -3.33 -70.87
C ALA A 6 11.70 -2.71 -70.89
N LYS A 7 10.89 -3.15 -71.86
CA LYS A 7 9.50 -2.76 -72.04
C LYS A 7 8.73 -3.22 -70.80
N MET A 8 8.47 -2.29 -69.90
CA MET A 8 7.69 -2.51 -68.68
C MET A 8 6.27 -2.98 -69.09
N ARG A 9 6.04 -4.29 -69.05
CA ARG A 9 4.72 -4.89 -69.31
C ARG A 9 3.85 -4.67 -68.07
N ILE A 10 2.99 -3.66 -68.13
CA ILE A 10 1.92 -3.47 -67.16
C ILE A 10 0.94 -4.63 -67.34
N PRO A 11 0.65 -5.43 -66.29
CA PRO A 11 -0.30 -6.53 -66.39
C PRO A 11 -1.69 -5.99 -66.77
N HIS A 12 -2.21 -6.43 -67.91
CA HIS A 12 -3.53 -6.05 -68.46
C HIS A 12 -4.71 -6.72 -67.76
N ASP A 13 -4.52 -7.25 -66.56
CA ASP A 13 -5.61 -7.87 -65.80
C ASP A 13 -6.29 -6.80 -64.92
N PRO A 14 -7.48 -6.31 -65.29
CA PRO A 14 -8.20 -5.33 -64.49
C PRO A 14 -8.47 -5.85 -63.08
N ALA A 15 -8.63 -7.17 -62.88
CA ALA A 15 -8.85 -7.74 -61.55
C ALA A 15 -7.62 -7.56 -60.64
N LEU A 16 -6.41 -7.75 -61.18
CA LEU A 16 -5.17 -7.53 -60.43
C LEU A 16 -5.01 -6.04 -60.06
N PHE A 17 -5.30 -5.14 -60.99
CA PHE A 17 -5.25 -3.70 -60.75
C PHE A 17 -6.23 -3.28 -59.64
N PHE A 18 -7.48 -3.72 -59.69
CA PHE A 18 -8.46 -3.42 -58.64
C PHE A 18 -8.07 -4.03 -57.30
N THR A 19 -7.50 -5.24 -57.29
CA THR A 19 -7.02 -5.88 -56.06
C THR A 19 -5.90 -5.05 -55.42
N ILE A 20 -4.91 -4.61 -56.19
CA ILE A 20 -3.81 -3.77 -55.70
C ILE A 20 -4.36 -2.43 -55.19
N LEU A 21 -5.29 -1.80 -55.92
CA LEU A 21 -5.89 -0.53 -55.53
C LEU A 21 -6.69 -0.65 -54.22
N ILE A 22 -7.46 -1.72 -54.02
CA ILE A 22 -8.23 -1.95 -52.80
C ILE A 22 -7.28 -2.19 -51.62
N VAL A 23 -6.26 -3.03 -51.79
CA VAL A 23 -5.27 -3.27 -50.72
C VAL A 23 -4.52 -1.99 -50.37
N ALA A 24 -4.07 -1.23 -51.37
CA ALA A 24 -3.38 0.04 -51.15
C ALA A 24 -4.27 1.06 -50.43
N THR A 25 -5.55 1.18 -50.84
CA THR A 25 -6.49 2.10 -50.18
C THR A 25 -6.80 1.68 -48.75
N MET A 26 -6.94 0.37 -48.45
CA MET A 26 -7.11 -0.12 -47.07
C MET A 26 -5.90 0.18 -46.18
N VAL A 27 -4.68 -0.02 -46.68
CA VAL A 27 -3.46 0.27 -45.92
C VAL A 27 -3.33 1.77 -45.65
N VAL A 28 -3.53 2.60 -46.67
CA VAL A 28 -3.46 4.07 -46.51
C VAL A 28 -4.56 4.56 -45.56
N ALA A 29 -5.81 4.09 -45.73
CA ALA A 29 -6.90 4.47 -44.83
C ALA A 29 -6.62 4.07 -43.38
N SER A 30 -6.03 2.90 -43.14
CA SER A 30 -5.65 2.45 -41.80
C SER A 30 -4.55 3.31 -41.19
N ALA A 31 -3.51 3.64 -41.97
CA ALA A 31 -2.43 4.52 -41.52
C ALA A 31 -2.93 5.95 -41.23
N THR A 32 -3.78 6.49 -42.11
CA THR A 32 -4.43 7.78 -41.91
C THR A 32 -5.32 7.77 -40.67
N TRP A 33 -6.07 6.70 -40.43
CA TRP A 33 -6.90 6.58 -39.22
C TRP A 33 -6.06 6.61 -37.94
N LEU A 34 -4.95 5.88 -37.88
CA LEU A 34 -4.04 5.88 -36.72
C LEU A 34 -3.36 7.24 -36.50
N TYR A 35 -3.02 7.94 -37.59
CA TYR A 35 -2.41 9.25 -37.51
C TYR A 35 -3.39 10.33 -37.04
N LEU A 36 -4.64 10.29 -37.53
CA LEU A 36 -5.68 11.26 -37.16
C LEU A 36 -6.32 10.96 -35.81
N ASN A 37 -6.25 9.72 -35.33
CA ASN A 37 -6.75 9.30 -34.03
C ASN A 37 -5.61 8.74 -33.18
N PRO A 38 -4.65 9.59 -32.75
CA PRO A 38 -3.64 9.15 -31.80
C PRO A 38 -4.36 8.61 -30.56
N ARG A 39 -3.84 7.51 -30.00
CA ARG A 39 -4.43 6.90 -28.82
C ARG A 39 -4.51 7.96 -27.71
N PRO A 40 -5.66 8.11 -27.02
CA PRO A 40 -5.73 8.97 -25.85
C PRO A 40 -4.61 8.57 -24.88
N THR A 41 -3.69 9.49 -24.60
CA THR A 41 -2.69 9.31 -23.56
C THR A 41 -3.40 9.54 -22.23
N GLU A 42 -3.58 8.48 -21.45
CA GLU A 42 -4.19 8.59 -20.12
C GLU A 42 -3.25 9.41 -19.23
N GLN A 43 -3.76 10.51 -18.67
CA GLN A 43 -3.01 11.34 -17.73
C GLN A 43 -3.20 10.80 -16.31
N PHE A 44 -2.10 10.39 -15.67
CA PHE A 44 -2.18 9.84 -14.32
C PHE A 44 -0.92 10.11 -13.50
N PHE A 45 -1.09 9.99 -12.19
CA PHE A 45 0.01 9.76 -11.26
C PHE A 45 -0.02 8.32 -10.77
N ALA A 46 1.14 7.76 -10.45
CA ALA A 46 1.26 6.56 -9.64
C ALA A 46 1.94 6.91 -8.32
N LEU A 47 1.39 6.42 -7.20
CA LEU A 47 1.94 6.55 -5.86
C LEU A 47 2.16 5.15 -5.30
N GLY A 48 3.32 4.91 -4.68
CA GLY A 48 3.64 3.63 -4.06
C GLY A 48 4.56 3.76 -2.86
N ILE A 49 4.59 2.71 -2.05
CA ILE A 49 5.55 2.53 -0.97
C ILE A 49 6.33 1.24 -1.25
N LEU A 50 7.64 1.34 -1.07
CA LEU A 50 8.58 0.22 -1.08
C LEU A 50 9.20 0.11 0.32
N GLY A 51 9.51 -1.11 0.74
CA GLY A 51 10.16 -1.38 2.02
C GLY A 51 11.67 -1.12 1.96
N GLU A 52 12.40 -1.84 2.80
CA GLU A 52 13.86 -1.74 2.87
C GLU A 52 14.49 -2.10 1.51
N ASN A 53 15.59 -1.43 1.17
CA ASN A 53 16.31 -1.59 -0.11
C ASN A 53 15.45 -1.31 -1.37
N MET A 54 14.35 -0.54 -1.24
CA MET A 54 13.43 -0.21 -2.35
C MET A 54 12.74 -1.43 -2.97
N MET A 55 12.46 -2.46 -2.16
CA MET A 55 11.78 -3.67 -2.62
C MET A 55 10.30 -3.68 -2.22
N ALA A 56 9.48 -4.46 -2.92
CA ALA A 56 8.07 -4.69 -2.56
C ALA A 56 7.91 -5.72 -1.42
N GLU A 57 8.85 -5.72 -0.48
CA GLU A 57 8.96 -6.59 0.69
C GLU A 57 9.74 -5.85 1.78
N HIS A 58 9.89 -6.45 2.96
CA HIS A 58 10.65 -5.84 4.06
C HIS A 58 10.15 -4.44 4.44
N TYR A 59 8.82 -4.31 4.51
CA TYR A 59 8.16 -3.07 4.94
C TYR A 59 8.34 -2.78 6.43
N TYR A 60 8.68 -3.77 7.24
CA TYR A 60 8.86 -3.60 8.68
C TYR A 60 10.21 -4.16 9.14
N PRO A 61 10.79 -3.62 10.24
CA PRO A 61 11.93 -4.22 10.89
C PRO A 61 11.65 -5.68 11.26
N GLY A 62 12.47 -6.60 10.73
CA GLY A 62 12.31 -8.03 10.97
C GLY A 62 11.00 -8.63 10.44
N ASP A 63 10.38 -8.01 9.42
CA ASP A 63 9.13 -8.45 8.78
C ASP A 63 7.92 -8.59 9.73
N SER A 64 7.96 -7.90 10.87
CA SER A 64 6.89 -7.89 11.87
C SER A 64 6.15 -6.56 11.87
N PRO A 65 4.81 -6.54 11.73
CA PRO A 65 4.03 -5.30 11.85
C PRO A 65 3.97 -4.77 13.30
N ASN A 66 4.50 -5.51 14.28
CA ASN A 66 4.59 -5.07 15.67
C ASN A 66 5.88 -4.27 15.88
N ILE A 67 5.74 -2.94 15.93
CA ILE A 67 6.83 -1.98 16.02
C ILE A 67 7.03 -1.60 17.49
N LYS A 68 8.27 -1.68 17.99
CA LYS A 68 8.60 -1.18 19.33
C LYS A 68 8.93 0.31 19.26
N LEU A 69 8.84 0.98 20.40
CA LEU A 69 9.32 2.35 20.48
C LEU A 69 10.83 2.42 20.14
N GLY A 70 11.20 3.38 19.29
CA GLY A 70 12.56 3.56 18.77
C GLY A 70 12.93 2.69 17.57
N ASP A 71 12.12 1.70 17.18
CA ASP A 71 12.38 0.90 15.98
C ASP A 71 12.22 1.78 14.73
N VAL A 72 13.26 1.82 13.89
CA VAL A 72 13.26 2.61 12.65
C VAL A 72 12.68 1.79 11.50
N VAL A 73 11.53 2.20 11.01
CA VAL A 73 10.87 1.68 9.81
C VAL A 73 11.39 2.42 8.58
N LYS A 74 11.90 1.69 7.60
CA LYS A 74 12.53 2.25 6.40
C LYS A 74 11.64 2.07 5.18
N TRP A 75 10.82 3.07 4.89
CA TRP A 75 10.04 3.12 3.66
C TRP A 75 10.68 4.03 2.61
N HIS A 76 10.40 3.74 1.35
CA HIS A 76 10.69 4.59 0.22
C HIS A 76 9.38 4.90 -0.49
N VAL A 77 9.03 6.17 -0.58
CA VAL A 77 7.81 6.63 -1.25
C VAL A 77 8.17 6.98 -2.67
N THR A 78 7.43 6.42 -3.62
CA THR A 78 7.63 6.61 -5.05
C THR A 78 6.43 7.31 -5.66
N ILE A 79 6.66 8.36 -6.43
CA ILE A 79 5.64 9.05 -7.21
C ILE A 79 6.12 9.11 -8.66
N TYR A 80 5.24 8.75 -9.58
CA TYR A 80 5.45 8.90 -11.02
C TYR A 80 4.44 9.86 -11.61
N ASN A 81 4.90 10.81 -12.42
CA ASN A 81 4.07 11.78 -13.12
C ASN A 81 3.96 11.40 -14.61
N HIS A 82 2.75 11.13 -15.09
CA HIS A 82 2.43 10.96 -16.51
C HIS A 82 1.32 11.92 -16.94
N MET A 83 1.35 13.16 -16.45
CA MET A 83 0.33 14.16 -16.75
C MET A 83 0.54 14.86 -18.10
N GLY A 84 1.67 14.65 -18.78
CA GLY A 84 2.04 15.38 -20.00
C GLY A 84 2.59 16.78 -19.73
N SER A 85 2.82 17.14 -18.46
CA SER A 85 3.32 18.46 -18.04
C SER A 85 3.99 18.42 -16.66
N VAL A 86 4.67 19.51 -16.30
CA VAL A 86 5.17 19.75 -14.94
C VAL A 86 4.01 19.89 -13.96
N GLN A 87 4.16 19.28 -12.79
CA GLN A 87 3.14 19.26 -11.74
C GLN A 87 3.77 19.65 -10.40
N TYR A 88 3.10 20.53 -9.66
CA TYR A 88 3.49 20.83 -8.27
C TYR A 88 2.60 20.02 -7.32
N ILE A 89 3.21 19.11 -6.58
CA ILE A 89 2.50 18.15 -5.73
C ILE A 89 2.82 18.34 -4.25
N ALA A 90 1.95 17.79 -3.41
CA ALA A 90 2.20 17.57 -2.00
C ALA A 90 1.81 16.13 -1.62
N ILE A 91 2.70 15.46 -0.89
CA ILE A 91 2.38 14.22 -0.16
C ILE A 91 2.04 14.58 1.27
N ARG A 92 0.83 14.23 1.68
CA ARG A 92 0.34 14.43 3.05
C ARG A 92 0.33 13.10 3.77
N ALA A 93 1.12 13.00 4.84
CA ALA A 93 1.18 11.85 5.71
C ALA A 93 0.25 12.05 6.91
N LYS A 94 -0.62 11.08 7.14
CA LYS A 94 -1.62 11.07 8.20
C LYS A 94 -1.52 9.80 9.02
N LEU A 95 -1.73 9.91 10.33
CA LEU A 95 -1.79 8.77 11.25
C LEU A 95 -3.26 8.48 11.52
N LEU A 96 -3.71 7.26 11.23
CA LEU A 96 -5.08 6.82 11.43
C LEU A 96 -5.12 5.50 12.21
N ASN A 97 -6.31 5.10 12.63
CA ASN A 97 -6.58 3.78 13.22
C ASN A 97 -7.64 3.01 12.41
N GLN A 98 -8.06 1.84 12.90
CA GLN A 98 -9.08 0.99 12.27
C GLN A 98 -10.49 1.59 12.18
N THR A 99 -10.82 2.55 13.03
CA THR A 99 -12.18 3.12 13.13
C THR A 99 -12.34 4.39 12.31
N THR A 100 -11.25 5.10 12.04
CA THR A 100 -11.26 6.26 11.13
C THR A 100 -11.42 5.76 9.70
N PRO A 101 -12.30 6.35 8.86
CA PRO A 101 -12.39 5.96 7.45
C PRO A 101 -11.11 6.32 6.67
N PRO A 102 -10.67 5.48 5.71
CA PRO A 102 -9.62 5.85 4.76
C PRO A 102 -10.11 6.96 3.81
N PRO A 103 -9.24 7.48 2.92
CA PRO A 103 -9.69 8.30 1.80
C PRO A 103 -10.75 7.55 0.96
N ASP A 104 -11.69 8.29 0.39
CA ASP A 104 -12.78 7.76 -0.41
C ASP A 104 -12.51 8.02 -1.89
N ASP A 105 -12.13 6.95 -2.60
CA ASP A 105 -11.84 6.98 -4.04
C ASP A 105 -13.08 7.30 -4.89
N LEU A 106 -14.26 6.88 -4.46
CA LEU A 106 -15.49 7.06 -5.23
C LEU A 106 -15.90 8.53 -5.22
N ASN A 107 -15.80 9.17 -4.06
CA ASN A 107 -16.15 10.57 -3.88
C ASN A 107 -14.97 11.53 -4.06
N ASN A 108 -13.75 11.00 -4.28
CA ASN A 108 -12.50 11.76 -4.34
C ASN A 108 -12.30 12.67 -3.11
N THR A 109 -12.58 12.15 -1.92
CA THR A 109 -12.43 12.89 -0.67
C THR A 109 -11.29 12.32 0.18
N ALA A 110 -10.50 13.22 0.73
CA ALA A 110 -9.38 12.85 1.60
C ALA A 110 -9.90 12.28 2.93
N SER A 111 -9.06 11.53 3.63
CA SER A 111 -9.41 11.08 4.98
C SER A 111 -9.60 12.28 5.93
N PRO A 112 -10.50 12.20 6.93
CA PRO A 112 -10.91 13.36 7.73
C PRO A 112 -9.86 13.81 8.75
N VAL A 113 -8.74 13.09 8.87
CA VAL A 113 -7.67 13.37 9.85
C VAL A 113 -6.68 14.38 9.29
N LEU A 114 -6.15 15.23 10.15
CA LEU A 114 -5.10 16.19 9.80
C LEU A 114 -3.78 15.47 9.50
N PHE A 115 -3.01 16.03 8.56
CA PHE A 115 -1.67 15.52 8.28
C PHE A 115 -0.68 15.98 9.34
N PHE A 116 0.14 15.05 9.83
CA PHE A 116 1.27 15.36 10.70
C PHE A 116 2.50 15.82 9.89
N ARG A 117 2.52 15.51 8.59
CA ARG A 117 3.57 15.98 7.68
C ARG A 117 3.04 16.26 6.26
N GLU A 118 3.54 17.32 5.66
CA GLU A 118 3.41 17.61 4.24
C GLU A 118 4.80 17.71 3.61
N ILE A 119 4.98 17.08 2.45
CA ILE A 119 6.23 17.13 1.66
C ILE A 119 5.85 17.56 0.25
N ARG A 120 6.44 18.66 -0.23
CA ARG A 120 6.11 19.24 -1.53
C ARG A 120 7.24 19.00 -2.53
N HIS A 121 6.89 18.78 -3.78
CA HIS A 121 7.86 18.57 -4.86
C HIS A 121 7.29 19.01 -6.21
N VAL A 122 8.18 19.44 -7.11
CA VAL A 122 7.84 19.72 -8.50
C VAL A 122 8.28 18.51 -9.32
N LEU A 123 7.35 17.83 -9.98
CA LEU A 123 7.64 16.69 -10.86
C LEU A 123 7.49 17.11 -12.31
N VAL A 124 8.49 16.79 -13.12
CA VAL A 124 8.43 16.92 -14.58
C VAL A 124 7.63 15.76 -15.17
N ASP A 125 7.13 15.92 -16.40
CA ASP A 125 6.47 14.83 -17.10
C ASP A 125 7.39 13.62 -17.29
N ASN A 126 6.85 12.42 -17.07
CA ASN A 126 7.54 11.13 -17.05
C ASN A 126 8.65 11.02 -15.99
N GLU A 127 8.67 11.89 -14.98
CA GLU A 127 9.58 11.78 -13.86
C GLU A 127 9.05 10.79 -12.81
N THR A 128 9.93 9.91 -12.34
CA THR A 128 9.72 9.14 -11.11
C THR A 128 10.57 9.75 -10.00
N TRP A 129 9.92 10.31 -8.98
CA TRP A 129 10.57 10.78 -7.77
C TRP A 129 10.42 9.74 -6.67
N THR A 130 11.54 9.26 -6.14
CA THR A 130 11.59 8.36 -4.98
C THR A 130 12.34 9.02 -3.85
N PHE A 131 11.77 9.03 -2.64
CA PHE A 131 12.41 9.63 -1.48
C PHE A 131 12.26 8.76 -0.22
N PRO A 132 13.22 8.83 0.72
CA PRO A 132 13.14 8.09 1.96
C PRO A 132 12.05 8.66 2.89
N PHE A 133 11.23 7.77 3.43
CA PHE A 133 10.24 8.06 4.47
C PHE A 133 10.57 7.17 5.68
N TYR A 134 11.64 7.53 6.37
CA TYR A 134 12.14 6.75 7.50
C TYR A 134 11.53 7.28 8.78
N TRP A 135 10.81 6.43 9.50
CA TRP A 135 10.09 6.85 10.68
C TRP A 135 10.24 5.88 11.85
N SER A 136 10.09 6.41 13.06
CA SER A 136 10.05 5.63 14.30
C SER A 136 9.04 6.28 15.26
N ALA A 137 8.35 5.46 16.04
CA ALA A 137 7.58 5.94 17.18
C ALA A 137 8.52 6.09 18.36
N GLU A 138 8.78 7.30 18.81
CA GLU A 138 9.74 7.56 19.90
C GLU A 138 9.08 7.46 21.26
N ARG A 139 7.86 8.01 21.37
CA ARG A 139 7.09 7.99 22.61
C ARG A 139 5.62 7.74 22.35
N ALA A 140 5.02 6.96 23.24
CA ALA A 140 3.60 6.69 23.28
C ALA A 140 3.12 6.60 24.73
N THR A 141 1.84 6.87 24.94
CA THR A 141 1.18 6.75 26.25
C THR A 141 0.07 5.73 26.16
N GLU A 142 -0.24 5.06 27.27
CA GLU A 142 -1.39 4.19 27.38
C GLU A 142 -2.34 4.71 28.46
N SER A 143 -3.63 4.79 28.14
CA SER A 143 -4.68 5.16 29.08
C SER A 143 -5.92 4.34 28.77
N ASN A 144 -6.47 3.68 29.80
CA ASN A 144 -7.66 2.82 29.67
C ASN A 144 -7.55 1.77 28.56
N GLY A 145 -6.35 1.20 28.36
CA GLY A 145 -6.08 0.22 27.31
C GLY A 145 -5.99 0.80 25.90
N ALA A 146 -6.12 2.11 25.72
CA ALA A 146 -5.87 2.79 24.45
C ALA A 146 -4.46 3.38 24.44
N VAL A 147 -3.70 3.07 23.39
CA VAL A 147 -2.35 3.61 23.16
C VAL A 147 -2.45 4.81 22.23
N GLN A 148 -1.73 5.88 22.56
CA GLN A 148 -1.57 7.06 21.71
C GLN A 148 -0.09 7.27 21.41
N ILE A 149 0.27 7.46 20.14
CA ILE A 149 1.61 7.91 19.77
C ILE A 149 1.67 9.42 20.00
N ILE A 150 2.58 9.87 20.85
CA ILE A 150 2.74 11.31 21.17
C ILE A 150 3.97 11.92 20.51
N GLU A 151 4.91 11.09 20.05
CA GLU A 151 6.10 11.53 19.35
C GLU A 151 6.50 10.53 18.27
N LEU A 152 6.59 11.02 17.03
CA LEU A 152 7.22 10.33 15.91
C LEU A 152 8.54 11.03 15.58
N LYS A 153 9.51 10.28 15.08
CA LYS A 153 10.66 10.82 14.38
C LYS A 153 10.54 10.46 12.92
N LEU A 154 10.64 11.43 12.02
CA LEU A 154 10.56 11.26 10.56
C LEU A 154 11.78 11.91 9.90
N ASN A 155 12.60 11.12 9.21
CA ASN A 155 13.83 11.60 8.56
C ASN A 155 14.68 12.50 9.47
N ASN A 156 14.85 12.06 10.73
CA ASN A 156 15.56 12.78 11.79
C ASN A 156 14.90 14.08 12.31
N MET A 157 13.64 14.35 11.95
CA MET A 157 12.83 15.43 12.53
C MET A 157 11.83 14.86 13.53
N THR A 158 11.76 15.44 14.72
CA THR A 158 10.74 15.11 15.73
C THR A 158 9.41 15.75 15.36
N ILE A 159 8.33 14.97 15.47
CA ILE A 159 6.95 15.35 15.21
C ILE A 159 6.12 14.99 16.44
N ASN A 160 5.49 15.99 17.03
CA ASN A 160 4.68 15.88 18.25
C ASN A 160 3.31 16.57 18.12
N GLU A 161 2.96 17.04 16.93
CA GLU A 161 1.70 17.70 16.63
C GLU A 161 0.85 16.83 15.69
N ARG A 162 -0.48 16.92 15.85
CA ARG A 162 -1.47 16.24 14.98
C ARG A 162 -1.33 14.71 14.98
N LEU A 163 -1.00 14.17 16.16
CA LEU A 163 -0.92 12.73 16.46
C LEU A 163 -2.06 12.30 17.39
N ASP A 164 -3.26 12.86 17.19
CA ASP A 164 -4.43 12.68 18.07
C ASP A 164 -5.13 11.32 17.90
N THR A 165 -4.46 10.35 17.26
CA THR A 165 -5.00 9.03 16.98
C THR A 165 -4.65 8.06 18.09
N THR A 166 -5.66 7.35 18.59
CA THR A 166 -5.51 6.29 19.59
C THR A 166 -5.86 4.94 18.99
N ALA A 167 -5.29 3.87 19.55
CA ALA A 167 -5.57 2.50 19.15
C ALA A 167 -5.66 1.59 20.37
N ILE A 168 -6.69 0.73 20.40
CA ILE A 168 -6.89 -0.22 21.50
C ILE A 168 -5.74 -1.22 21.53
N HIS A 169 -5.08 -1.34 22.67
CA HIS A 169 -3.87 -2.13 22.91
C HIS A 169 -2.73 -1.89 21.91
N GLY A 170 -2.72 -0.70 21.28
CA GLY A 170 -1.72 -0.36 20.26
C GLY A 170 -1.90 -1.06 18.91
N HIS A 171 -3.04 -1.71 18.66
CA HIS A 171 -3.28 -2.46 17.43
C HIS A 171 -3.98 -1.66 16.33
N ASN A 172 -3.59 -1.93 15.09
CA ASN A 172 -4.22 -1.38 13.88
C ASN A 172 -4.12 0.14 13.78
N PHE A 173 -2.93 0.68 14.04
CA PHE A 173 -2.55 1.97 13.48
C PHE A 173 -2.28 1.82 11.98
N ARG A 174 -2.33 2.92 11.26
CA ARG A 174 -1.87 3.00 9.87
C ARG A 174 -1.34 4.38 9.56
N ILE A 175 -0.29 4.44 8.75
CA ILE A 175 0.11 5.68 8.08
C ILE A 175 -0.51 5.67 6.71
N VAL A 176 -1.25 6.73 6.40
CA VAL A 176 -1.85 6.98 5.09
C VAL A 176 -1.07 8.10 4.42
N LEU A 177 -0.64 7.85 3.18
CA LEU A 177 -0.04 8.87 2.32
C LEU A 177 -1.04 9.23 1.24
N GLU A 178 -1.40 10.50 1.17
CA GLU A 178 -2.32 11.04 0.17
C GLU A 178 -1.55 11.92 -0.81
N LEU A 179 -1.83 11.78 -2.11
CA LEU A 179 -1.31 12.66 -3.15
C LEU A 179 -2.26 13.85 -3.36
N TRP A 180 -1.69 15.04 -3.29
CA TRP A 180 -2.37 16.30 -3.52
C TRP A 180 -1.67 17.05 -4.66
N THR A 181 -2.43 17.69 -5.55
CA THR A 181 -1.86 18.51 -6.61
C THR A 181 -2.23 19.97 -6.39
N TYR A 182 -1.32 20.87 -6.75
CA TYR A 182 -1.61 22.29 -6.77
C TYR A 182 -2.63 22.60 -7.85
N ASN A 183 -3.60 23.45 -7.53
CA ASN A 183 -4.58 23.96 -8.47
C ASN A 183 -4.61 25.48 -8.38
N ASP A 184 -4.18 26.12 -9.47
CA ASP A 184 -4.10 27.58 -9.59
C ASP A 184 -5.45 28.28 -9.40
N SER A 185 -6.56 27.60 -9.71
CA SER A 185 -7.91 28.18 -9.60
C SER A 185 -8.34 28.42 -8.16
N ILE A 186 -7.81 27.64 -7.22
CA ILE A 186 -8.11 27.76 -5.78
C ILE A 186 -6.88 28.22 -4.98
N ASP A 187 -5.80 28.60 -5.68
CA ASP A 187 -4.50 28.98 -5.12
C ASP A 187 -4.03 28.02 -4.00
N GLY A 188 -4.11 26.72 -4.26
CA GLY A 188 -3.88 25.74 -3.20
C GLY A 188 -3.88 24.29 -3.64
N PHE A 189 -3.62 23.42 -2.68
CA PHE A 189 -3.58 21.97 -2.90
C PHE A 189 -4.98 21.35 -2.79
N GLN A 190 -5.35 20.57 -3.79
CA GLN A 190 -6.54 19.72 -3.80
C GLN A 190 -6.15 18.24 -3.72
N PHE A 191 -7.03 17.42 -3.17
CA PHE A 191 -6.80 15.98 -3.08
C PHE A 191 -6.99 15.36 -4.46
N GLY A 192 -5.98 14.67 -4.95
CA GLY A 192 -5.97 14.14 -6.31
C GLY A 192 -5.85 15.22 -7.40
N TRP A 193 -6.16 14.85 -8.63
CA TRP A 193 -6.02 15.66 -9.84
C TRP A 193 -7.25 15.52 -10.75
N ARG A 194 -7.26 16.27 -11.85
CA ARG A 194 -8.25 16.11 -12.92
C ARG A 194 -7.57 15.62 -14.20
N ALA A 195 -8.17 14.63 -14.85
CA ALA A 195 -7.72 14.07 -16.12
C ALA A 195 -8.95 13.72 -16.96
N GLY A 196 -8.99 14.17 -18.22
CA GLY A 196 -10.13 13.90 -19.12
C GLY A 196 -11.49 14.40 -18.61
N GLY A 197 -11.52 15.43 -17.75
CA GLY A 197 -12.74 15.97 -17.13
C GLY A 197 -13.17 15.26 -15.84
N GLU A 198 -12.56 14.13 -15.50
CA GLU A 198 -12.85 13.35 -14.29
C GLU A 198 -11.89 13.69 -13.16
N ALA A 199 -12.37 13.60 -11.92
CA ALA A 199 -11.52 13.65 -10.73
C ALA A 199 -10.88 12.28 -10.50
N ARG A 200 -9.60 12.27 -10.17
CA ARG A 200 -8.81 11.08 -9.89
C ARG A 200 -8.03 11.29 -8.62
N THR A 201 -7.87 10.25 -7.82
CA THR A 201 -7.15 10.29 -6.54
C THR A 201 -6.15 9.15 -6.46
N ALA A 202 -5.08 9.38 -5.70
CA ALA A 202 -4.09 8.36 -5.38
C ALA A 202 -3.69 8.49 -3.92
N TRP A 203 -3.71 7.38 -3.21
CA TRP A 203 -3.27 7.28 -1.83
C TRP A 203 -2.85 5.83 -1.56
N VAL A 204 -2.05 5.65 -0.53
CA VAL A 204 -1.56 4.34 -0.09
C VAL A 204 -1.55 4.30 1.44
N GLN A 205 -1.64 3.10 2.01
CA GLN A 205 -1.64 2.90 3.45
C GLN A 205 -0.86 1.65 3.84
N ILE A 206 -0.25 1.68 5.01
CA ILE A 206 0.38 0.51 5.63
C ILE A 206 -0.04 0.46 7.10
N TRP A 207 -0.50 -0.72 7.54
CA TRP A 207 -0.95 -1.00 8.91
C TRP A 207 0.20 -1.42 9.80
N PHE A 208 0.17 -1.06 11.07
CA PHE A 208 1.15 -1.50 12.05
C PHE A 208 0.55 -1.49 13.46
N ASN A 209 1.25 -2.14 14.37
CA ASN A 209 0.95 -2.15 15.79
C ASN A 209 2.10 -1.49 16.55
N ILE A 210 1.78 -0.87 17.69
CA ILE A 210 2.77 -0.34 18.63
C ILE A 210 2.83 -1.25 19.85
N THR A 211 4.02 -1.72 20.17
CA THR A 211 4.29 -2.45 21.42
C THR A 211 5.02 -1.53 22.38
N LEU A 212 4.38 -1.21 23.50
CA LEU A 212 5.06 -0.52 24.59
C LEU A 212 5.98 -1.52 25.29
N GLN A 213 7.27 -1.20 25.41
CA GLN A 213 8.13 -1.97 26.30
C GLN A 213 7.65 -1.69 27.73
N GLN A 214 7.14 -2.72 28.40
CA GLN A 214 6.97 -2.65 29.84
C GLN A 214 8.36 -2.62 30.45
N ASN A 215 8.82 -1.43 30.82
CA ASN A 215 9.92 -1.32 31.78
C ASN A 215 9.40 -1.92 33.08
N PHE A 216 9.72 -3.18 33.35
CA PHE A 216 9.76 -3.66 34.73
C PHE A 216 10.97 -2.97 35.38
N GLU A 217 10.83 -1.68 35.70
CA GLU A 217 11.71 -1.02 36.65
C GLU A 217 11.59 -1.75 37.98
N GLY A 218 12.75 -2.15 38.50
CA GLY A 218 12.95 -3.13 39.56
C GLY A 218 11.87 -3.16 40.64
N ALA A 219 11.19 -4.29 40.75
CA ALA A 219 10.78 -4.76 42.07
C ALA A 219 12.06 -4.83 42.93
N ASN A 220 12.13 -3.97 43.94
CA ASN A 220 13.18 -3.95 44.95
C ASN A 220 13.45 -5.38 45.46
N VAL A 221 14.59 -5.95 45.06
CA VAL A 221 15.16 -7.11 45.74
C VAL A 221 15.93 -6.57 46.94
N GLY A 222 15.24 -6.51 48.06
CA GLY A 222 15.78 -5.99 49.31
C GLY A 222 14.64 -5.60 50.23
N ASP A 223 13.96 -6.62 50.77
CA ASP A 223 13.25 -6.65 52.06
C ASP A 223 12.13 -7.68 52.00
N GLN A 224 12.51 -8.96 52.08
CA GLN A 224 11.60 -10.05 52.45
C GLN A 224 12.34 -11.04 53.38
N GLU A 225 12.86 -10.52 54.49
CA GLU A 225 13.01 -11.30 55.72
C GLU A 225 11.98 -10.80 56.73
N SER A 226 10.82 -11.43 56.74
CA SER A 226 9.99 -11.69 57.92
C SER A 226 8.61 -12.12 57.43
N ILE A 227 7.96 -12.94 58.25
CA ILE A 227 6.67 -13.59 58.01
C ILE A 227 6.80 -14.86 57.18
N LEU A 228 7.15 -15.95 57.86
CA LEU A 228 6.35 -17.18 57.93
C LEU A 228 7.02 -18.14 58.94
N SER A 229 6.87 -17.86 60.23
CA SER A 229 6.96 -18.89 61.27
C SER A 229 5.69 -18.85 62.09
N GLU A 230 4.68 -19.62 61.69
CA GLU A 230 3.82 -20.36 62.62
C GLU A 230 2.76 -21.15 61.87
N SER A 231 2.55 -22.38 62.36
CA SER A 231 1.58 -23.39 61.91
C SER A 231 1.99 -24.08 60.58
N GLN A 232 2.16 -25.39 60.49
CA GLN A 232 1.49 -26.47 61.20
C GLN A 232 2.39 -27.72 61.23
N ASN A 233 2.60 -28.27 62.44
CA ASN A 233 2.75 -29.71 62.63
C ASN A 233 1.37 -30.20 63.09
N LEU A 234 0.63 -30.93 62.26
CA LEU A 234 -0.15 -32.09 62.73
C LEU A 234 -0.74 -32.92 61.58
N PHE A 235 -0.35 -34.20 61.62
CA PHE A 235 -1.08 -35.39 61.19
C PHE A 235 -1.08 -35.87 59.73
N VAL A 236 -0.89 -37.19 59.67
CA VAL A 236 -0.66 -38.11 58.56
C VAL A 236 -2.02 -38.64 58.10
N ASP A 237 -2.24 -38.76 56.79
CA ASP A 237 -2.59 -40.04 56.12
C ASP A 237 -2.81 -39.84 54.62
N GLY A 238 -2.33 -40.83 53.87
CA GLY A 238 -2.10 -40.73 52.44
C GLY A 238 -3.32 -40.88 51.54
N LEU A 239 -3.15 -40.47 50.30
CA LEU A 239 -3.57 -41.16 49.08
C LEU A 239 -3.01 -40.34 47.91
N GLY A 240 -2.18 -40.99 47.09
CA GLY A 240 -1.47 -40.36 45.99
C GLY A 240 -2.38 -40.02 44.82
N ILE A 241 -2.11 -38.90 44.16
CA ILE A 241 -2.51 -38.66 42.77
C ILE A 241 -1.36 -37.92 42.06
N GLN A 242 -0.98 -38.47 40.90
CA GLN A 242 0.07 -37.99 40.00
C GLN A 242 -0.28 -36.64 39.37
N THR A 243 0.74 -35.80 39.23
CA THR A 243 0.79 -34.62 38.37
C THR A 243 0.70 -35.04 36.90
N VAL A 244 -0.28 -34.51 36.16
CA VAL A 244 -0.28 -34.53 34.69
C VAL A 244 -0.24 -33.09 34.20
N GLN A 245 0.87 -32.74 33.59
CA GLN A 245 1.15 -31.48 32.92
C GLN A 245 0.73 -31.64 31.45
N THR A 246 -0.32 -30.95 30.99
CA THR A 246 -0.72 -30.94 29.59
C THR A 246 -0.15 -29.71 28.89
N SER A 247 0.88 -29.92 28.06
CA SER A 247 1.28 -28.97 27.02
C SER A 247 0.34 -29.11 25.83
N VAL A 248 -0.30 -28.02 25.40
CA VAL A 248 -0.98 -27.98 24.10
C VAL A 248 -0.08 -27.23 23.12
N HIS A 249 0.54 -28.01 22.24
CA HIS A 249 1.26 -27.56 21.06
C HIS A 249 0.23 -27.42 19.92
N SER A 250 -0.12 -26.19 19.50
CA SER A 250 -0.96 -25.98 18.32
C SER A 250 -0.09 -25.69 17.10
N SER A 251 0.23 -26.75 16.35
CA SER A 251 0.66 -26.64 14.97
C SER A 251 -0.57 -26.57 14.07
N LEU A 252 -0.74 -25.48 13.32
CA LEU A 252 -1.31 -25.54 11.96
C LEU A 252 -0.91 -24.27 11.21
N GLY A 253 0.28 -24.31 10.62
CA GLY A 253 0.72 -23.31 9.65
C GLY A 253 0.14 -23.64 8.28
N VAL A 254 -0.65 -22.73 7.72
CA VAL A 254 -0.99 -22.76 6.29
C VAL A 254 0.08 -21.94 5.57
N LYS A 255 1.08 -22.64 5.02
CA LYS A 255 1.99 -22.09 4.02
C LYS A 255 1.25 -22.04 2.67
N GLN A 256 1.06 -20.86 2.11
CA GLN A 256 0.90 -20.71 0.66
C GLN A 256 2.14 -20.00 0.12
N ALA A 257 3.00 -20.79 -0.52
CA ALA A 257 4.07 -20.32 -1.37
C ALA A 257 3.55 -20.33 -2.80
N VAL A 258 3.60 -19.19 -3.49
CA VAL A 258 3.46 -19.15 -4.94
C VAL A 258 4.82 -18.79 -5.53
N ARG A 259 5.43 -19.78 -6.18
CA ARG A 259 6.73 -19.69 -6.84
C ARG A 259 6.46 -19.37 -8.31
N PHE A 260 6.89 -18.22 -8.80
CA PHE A 260 7.01 -17.98 -10.24
C PHE A 260 8.49 -17.91 -10.62
N LEU A 261 8.96 -18.99 -11.25
CA LEU A 261 10.16 -18.99 -12.09
C LEU A 261 9.71 -18.55 -13.49
N GLY A 262 10.18 -17.39 -13.93
CA GLY A 262 9.93 -16.89 -15.28
C GLY A 262 10.75 -15.65 -15.54
N THR A 263 11.85 -15.80 -16.28
CA THR A 263 12.59 -14.70 -16.90
C THR A 263 11.67 -13.92 -17.84
N LEU A 264 11.37 -12.66 -17.55
CA LEU A 264 10.60 -11.79 -18.44
C LEU A 264 11.38 -10.50 -18.74
N ARG A 265 11.70 -10.32 -20.02
CA ARG A 265 12.09 -9.03 -20.63
C ARG A 265 10.81 -8.30 -21.04
N CYS A 266 10.39 -7.29 -20.28
CA CYS A 266 9.73 -6.07 -20.75
C CYS A 266 9.47 -5.12 -19.57
N PRO A 267 9.78 -3.82 -19.64
CA PRO A 267 9.52 -2.87 -18.55
C PRO A 267 8.23 -2.11 -18.84
N GLN A 268 7.05 -2.64 -18.48
CA GLN A 268 5.82 -1.84 -18.47
C GLN A 268 4.67 -2.32 -17.57
N GLU A 269 4.90 -3.31 -16.70
CA GLU A 269 3.92 -3.66 -15.67
C GLU A 269 4.60 -3.76 -14.31
N PHE A 270 4.60 -2.65 -13.56
CA PHE A 270 4.78 -2.67 -12.12
C PHE A 270 3.90 -1.58 -11.50
N LEU A 271 3.37 -1.89 -10.31
CA LEU A 271 2.62 -1.04 -9.38
C LEU A 271 1.08 -0.94 -9.54
N LEU A 272 0.39 -2.04 -9.20
CA LEU A 272 -0.89 -2.01 -8.50
C LEU A 272 -0.89 -3.14 -7.44
N ILE A 273 -0.29 -2.89 -6.27
CA ILE A 273 -0.42 -3.77 -5.11
C ILE A 273 -1.31 -3.06 -4.09
N TYR A 274 -2.62 -3.31 -4.20
CA TYR A 274 -3.65 -3.34 -3.13
C TYR A 274 -5.10 -3.18 -3.65
N ARG A 275 -5.36 -3.38 -4.96
CA ARG A 275 -6.73 -3.20 -5.51
C ARG A 275 -7.66 -4.41 -5.38
N ASP A 276 -7.24 -5.55 -4.80
CA ASP A 276 -7.99 -6.81 -5.00
C ASP A 276 -8.03 -7.77 -3.80
N GLN A 277 -8.34 -7.28 -2.59
CA GLN A 277 -8.67 -8.16 -1.45
C GLN A 277 -10.17 -8.15 -1.10
N GLU A 278 -10.88 -7.03 -1.24
CA GLU A 278 -12.31 -6.98 -0.89
C GLU A 278 -13.24 -7.46 -2.02
N ARG A 279 -12.85 -7.25 -3.28
CA ARG A 279 -13.67 -7.63 -4.45
C ARG A 279 -13.71 -9.14 -4.71
N PHE A 280 -12.75 -9.91 -4.19
CA PHE A 280 -12.76 -11.37 -4.26
C PHE A 280 -13.68 -12.01 -3.19
N ARG A 281 -13.93 -11.30 -2.08
CA ARG A 281 -14.81 -11.77 -0.99
C ARG A 281 -16.29 -11.74 -1.38
N GLU A 282 -16.72 -10.79 -2.20
CA GLU A 282 -18.09 -10.70 -2.68
C GLU A 282 -18.40 -11.64 -3.86
N LYS A 283 -17.39 -12.03 -4.65
CA LYS A 283 -17.58 -12.91 -5.83
C LYS A 283 -17.56 -14.41 -5.53
N CYS A 284 -17.15 -14.82 -4.32
CA CYS A 284 -17.12 -16.23 -3.91
C CYS A 284 -18.26 -16.65 -2.97
N SER A 285 -19.13 -15.73 -2.55
CA SER A 285 -20.38 -16.09 -1.86
C SER A 285 -21.50 -16.30 -2.87
N GLY A 286 -21.52 -17.48 -3.50
CA GLY A 286 -22.66 -17.93 -4.28
C GLY A 286 -23.95 -18.02 -3.43
N PRO A 287 -25.13 -18.00 -4.08
CA PRO A 287 -26.41 -18.02 -3.38
C PRO A 287 -26.57 -19.31 -2.55
N LYS A 288 -26.94 -19.16 -1.27
CA LYS A 288 -27.37 -20.27 -0.42
C LYS A 288 -28.64 -20.86 -1.03
N SER A 289 -28.56 -22.09 -1.54
CA SER A 289 -29.72 -22.89 -1.91
C SER A 289 -30.54 -23.20 -0.65
N THR A 290 -31.76 -22.67 -0.58
CA THR A 290 -32.79 -23.09 0.37
C THR A 290 -33.23 -24.51 0.03
N PHE A 291 -33.00 -25.43 0.95
CA PHE A 291 -33.60 -26.77 0.93
C PHE A 291 -35.00 -26.65 1.56
N THR A 292 -36.05 -26.94 0.79
CA THR A 292 -37.42 -27.04 1.28
C THR A 292 -37.69 -28.53 1.51
N GLU A 293 -37.86 -28.94 2.78
CA GLU A 293 -38.44 -30.25 3.11
C GLU A 293 -39.93 -30.24 2.75
N ALA A 294 -40.36 -31.24 1.99
CA ALA A 294 -41.77 -31.51 1.72
C ALA A 294 -42.31 -32.49 2.76
N SER A 295 -43.47 -32.15 3.31
CA SER A 295 -44.41 -33.06 4.00
C SER A 295 -45.11 -33.99 3.01
#